data_AF-A0A365NFB8-F1
#
_entry.id   AF-A0A365NFB8-F1
#
_cell.length_a   1.000
_cell.length_b   1.000
_cell.length_c   1.000
_cell.angle_alpha   90.00
_cell.angle_beta   90.00
_cell.angle_gamma   90.00
#
_symmetry.space_group_name_H-M   'P 1'
#
loop_
_entity.id
_entity.type
_entity.pdbx_description
1 polymer ?
#
loop_
_entity_poly.entity_id
_entity_poly.type
_entity_poly.pdbx_seq_one_letter_code
_entity_poly.pdbx_strand_id
1 'polypeptide(L)'
;MPRLPPLDKLPLAARKNLRDEWQNKLADFEEQLSKAMGVDWKIDIEALAIVPYGAADSWARESPGSMIANYVEEAIKELERNPKYHDEINKLASAHVLTMDVDEEETFDACGAKFTSDGKLAIVFGANRLGSNTGDAFWHKNLEKGISLAPTTDTLSFYARKGIREDYEPDIADVQSDLKDILHKDITLHPHFEEVYEKLKQTKDGTDFDQYLGAFILNYFRGLASTLKWRKFDSDDMLQEALNEAMEKGEVHFRILDTVEGSSGEAAIEDGILYLQTSPDKWGSNIDDISNNIMDLL
;
A
#
# COMPACT_ATOMS: atom_id res chain seq x y z
N MET A 1 4.93 -26.72 -4.00
CA MET A 1 4.92 -28.18 -3.73
C MET A 1 3.53 -28.78 -3.92
N PRO A 2 3.33 -30.10 -4.15
CA PRO A 2 1.99 -30.67 -4.29
C PRO A 2 1.23 -30.65 -2.94
N ARG A 3 -0.03 -30.22 -2.96
CA ARG A 3 -0.93 -30.21 -1.79
C ARG A 3 -1.04 -31.61 -1.16
N LEU A 4 -0.85 -31.70 0.15
CA LEU A 4 -1.05 -32.93 0.92
C LEU A 4 -2.55 -33.26 1.03
N PRO A 5 -2.93 -34.54 0.99
CA PRO A 5 -4.32 -34.93 1.20
C PRO A 5 -4.76 -34.62 2.64
N PRO A 6 -6.01 -34.18 2.86
CA PRO A 6 -6.57 -34.06 4.20
C PRO A 6 -6.53 -35.37 4.98
N LEU A 7 -6.47 -35.29 6.30
CA LEU A 7 -6.59 -36.47 7.16
C LEU A 7 -8.04 -36.94 7.23
N ASP A 8 -8.26 -38.25 7.17
CA ASP A 8 -9.58 -38.82 7.46
C ASP A 8 -9.99 -38.58 8.92
N LYS A 9 -9.01 -38.58 9.83
CA LYS A 9 -9.24 -38.47 11.28
C LYS A 9 -7.98 -38.11 12.05
N LEU A 10 -8.15 -37.26 13.07
CA LEU A 10 -7.12 -36.94 14.05
C LEU A 10 -7.12 -37.89 15.26
N PRO A 11 -5.95 -38.09 15.91
CA PRO A 11 -5.85 -38.78 17.20
C PRO A 11 -6.80 -38.19 18.25
N LEU A 12 -7.19 -38.99 19.25
CA LEU A 12 -8.16 -38.55 20.27
C LEU A 12 -7.70 -37.30 21.02
N ALA A 13 -6.42 -37.24 21.42
CA ALA A 13 -5.86 -36.07 22.11
C ALA A 13 -5.96 -34.79 21.24
N ALA A 14 -5.53 -34.86 19.98
CA ALA A 14 -5.63 -33.76 19.03
C ALA A 14 -7.08 -33.32 18.77
N ARG A 15 -8.04 -34.26 18.67
CA ARG A 15 -9.47 -33.92 18.54
C ARG A 15 -10.05 -33.24 19.78
N LYS A 16 -9.64 -33.68 20.98
CA LYS A 16 -10.04 -33.00 22.22
C LYS A 16 -9.49 -31.58 22.27
N ASN A 17 -8.22 -31.40 21.92
CA ASN A 17 -7.59 -30.08 21.85
C ASN A 17 -8.29 -29.16 20.82
N LEU A 18 -8.63 -29.65 19.62
CA LEU A 18 -9.43 -28.90 18.65
C LEU A 18 -10.79 -28.47 19.21
N ARG A 19 -11.49 -29.38 19.88
CA ARG A 19 -12.79 -29.04 20.48
C ARG A 19 -12.63 -27.96 21.56
N ASP A 20 -11.70 -28.19 22.47
CA ASP A 20 -11.57 -27.40 23.70
C ASP A 20 -10.98 -26.02 23.44
N GLU A 21 -9.99 -25.92 22.54
CA GLU A 21 -9.23 -24.69 22.31
C GLU A 21 -9.64 -23.92 21.06
N TRP A 22 -10.32 -24.56 20.11
CA TRP A 22 -10.76 -23.92 18.87
C TRP A 22 -12.29 -23.88 18.74
N GLN A 23 -12.94 -25.03 18.64
CA GLN A 23 -14.38 -25.10 18.32
C GLN A 23 -15.26 -24.40 19.37
N ASN A 24 -14.94 -24.56 20.66
CA ASN A 24 -15.68 -23.89 21.75
C ASN A 24 -15.47 -22.36 21.78
N LYS A 25 -14.39 -21.86 21.18
CA LYS A 25 -14.04 -20.42 21.16
C LYS A 25 -14.37 -19.73 19.83
N LEU A 26 -14.75 -20.50 18.81
CA LEU A 26 -14.99 -19.99 17.45
C LEU A 26 -15.94 -18.78 17.41
N ALA A 27 -17.07 -18.85 18.15
CA ALA A 27 -18.04 -17.76 18.18
C ALA A 27 -17.47 -16.46 18.78
N ASP A 28 -16.62 -16.57 19.80
CA ASP A 28 -15.95 -15.43 20.43
C ASP A 28 -14.91 -14.82 19.48
N PHE A 29 -14.15 -15.66 18.75
CA PHE A 29 -13.25 -15.17 17.71
C PHE A 29 -13.98 -14.49 16.54
N GLU A 30 -15.11 -15.02 16.10
CA GLU A 30 -15.93 -14.37 15.07
C GLU A 30 -16.46 -13.02 15.55
N GLU A 31 -16.90 -12.91 16.80
CA GLU A 31 -17.35 -11.65 17.40
C GLU A 31 -16.22 -10.63 17.46
N GLN A 32 -15.04 -11.03 17.96
CA GLN A 32 -13.87 -10.17 18.06
C GLN A 32 -13.38 -9.70 16.68
N LEU A 33 -13.29 -10.61 15.71
CA LEU A 33 -12.89 -10.29 14.34
C LEU A 33 -13.89 -9.32 13.69
N SER A 34 -15.19 -9.59 13.82
CA SER A 34 -16.24 -8.72 13.26
C SER A 34 -16.18 -7.32 13.88
N LYS A 35 -16.01 -7.26 15.20
CA LYS A 35 -15.84 -6.00 15.92
C LYS A 35 -14.60 -5.24 15.47
N ALA A 36 -13.47 -5.93 15.31
CA ALA A 36 -12.23 -5.32 14.83
C ALA A 36 -12.42 -4.74 13.42
N MET A 37 -13.04 -5.50 12.52
CA MET A 37 -13.20 -5.14 11.10
C MET A 37 -14.37 -4.19 10.80
N GLY A 38 -15.24 -3.93 11.79
CA GLY A 38 -16.40 -3.05 11.67
C GLY A 38 -17.58 -3.62 10.86
N VAL A 39 -17.49 -4.85 10.37
CA VAL A 39 -18.53 -5.58 9.62
C VAL A 39 -18.57 -7.04 10.07
N ASP A 40 -19.63 -7.78 9.74
CA ASP A 40 -19.74 -9.19 10.11
C ASP A 40 -18.73 -10.06 9.35
N TRP A 41 -17.89 -10.79 10.09
CA TRP A 41 -16.92 -11.74 9.57
C TRP A 41 -17.18 -13.15 10.11
N LYS A 42 -16.78 -14.15 9.31
CA LYS A 42 -16.82 -15.58 9.66
C LYS A 42 -15.45 -16.20 9.60
N ILE A 43 -15.27 -17.30 10.33
CA ILE A 43 -14.01 -18.05 10.30
C ILE A 43 -14.29 -19.49 9.86
N ASP A 44 -13.69 -19.89 8.75
CA ASP A 44 -13.84 -21.21 8.12
C ASP A 44 -12.46 -21.84 7.92
N ILE A 45 -12.03 -22.63 8.91
CA ILE A 45 -10.72 -23.29 8.93
C ILE A 45 -10.90 -24.81 9.04
N GLU A 46 -10.49 -25.53 7.99
CA GLU A 46 -10.52 -26.99 7.94
C GLU A 46 -9.24 -27.59 8.53
N ALA A 47 -9.29 -27.93 9.82
CA ALA A 47 -8.14 -28.48 10.55
C ALA A 47 -7.58 -29.77 9.91
N LEU A 48 -8.42 -30.63 9.34
CA LEU A 48 -7.96 -31.88 8.72
C LEU A 48 -7.14 -31.65 7.45
N ALA A 49 -7.35 -30.53 6.76
CA ALA A 49 -6.61 -30.16 5.57
C ALA A 49 -5.21 -29.59 5.90
N ILE A 50 -5.07 -28.89 7.04
CA ILE A 50 -3.82 -28.20 7.39
C ILE A 50 -2.88 -29.03 8.29
N VAL A 51 -3.41 -29.86 9.21
CA VAL A 51 -2.56 -30.65 10.13
C VAL A 51 -1.53 -31.58 9.43
N PRO A 52 -1.78 -32.15 8.23
CA PRO A 52 -0.76 -32.87 7.47
C PRO A 52 0.59 -32.16 7.33
N TYR A 53 0.60 -30.83 7.26
CA TYR A 53 1.81 -30.02 7.05
C TYR A 53 2.65 -29.80 8.33
N GLY A 54 2.17 -30.26 9.48
CA GLY A 54 2.91 -30.24 10.74
C GLY A 54 3.91 -31.40 10.83
N ALA A 55 5.14 -31.11 11.26
CA ALA A 55 6.14 -32.12 11.60
C ALA A 55 5.65 -33.02 12.75
N ALA A 56 6.16 -34.25 12.85
CA ALA A 56 5.63 -35.28 13.77
C ALA A 56 5.54 -34.81 15.23
N ASP A 57 6.59 -34.14 15.71
CA ASP A 57 6.72 -33.64 17.09
C ASP A 57 6.45 -32.13 17.17
N SER A 58 5.53 -31.62 16.34
CA SER A 58 5.19 -30.20 16.28
C SER A 58 3.90 -29.86 16.99
N TRP A 59 3.75 -28.57 17.31
CA TRP A 59 2.52 -28.00 17.86
C TRP A 59 1.27 -28.37 17.05
N ALA A 60 1.39 -28.39 15.71
CA ALA A 60 0.32 -28.77 14.79
C ALA A 60 -0.17 -30.22 14.97
N ARG A 61 0.70 -31.14 15.42
CA ARG A 61 0.36 -32.56 15.66
C ARG A 61 -0.12 -32.80 17.09
N GLU A 62 0.49 -32.14 18.05
CA GLU A 62 0.19 -32.33 19.48
C GLU A 62 -1.05 -31.56 19.92
N SER A 63 -1.17 -30.28 19.52
CA SER A 63 -2.22 -29.36 19.94
C SER A 63 -2.74 -28.46 18.79
N PRO A 64 -3.34 -29.04 17.74
CA PRO A 64 -3.79 -28.30 16.57
C PRO A 64 -4.84 -27.21 16.84
N GLY A 65 -5.72 -27.41 17.84
CA GLY A 65 -6.70 -26.39 18.23
C GLY A 65 -6.05 -25.16 18.82
N SER A 66 -5.11 -25.34 19.74
CA SER A 66 -4.34 -24.22 20.31
C SER A 66 -3.54 -23.47 19.25
N MET A 67 -2.98 -24.18 18.28
CA MET A 67 -2.24 -23.56 17.18
C MET A 67 -3.14 -22.68 16.29
N ILE A 68 -4.29 -23.21 15.86
CA ILE A 68 -5.25 -22.45 15.04
C ILE A 68 -5.75 -21.21 15.81
N ALA A 69 -6.12 -21.40 17.08
CA ALA A 69 -6.54 -20.30 17.96
C ALA A 69 -5.47 -19.21 18.03
N ASN A 70 -4.19 -19.58 18.17
CA ASN A 70 -3.11 -18.59 18.24
C ASN A 70 -2.91 -17.81 16.93
N TYR A 71 -3.04 -18.46 15.77
CA TYR A 71 -3.02 -17.74 14.48
C TYR A 71 -4.14 -16.72 14.39
N VAL A 72 -5.35 -17.10 14.81
CA VAL A 72 -6.55 -16.25 14.76
C VAL A 72 -6.46 -15.12 15.78
N GLU A 73 -6.02 -15.39 17.00
CA GLU A 73 -5.79 -14.37 18.04
C GLU A 73 -4.79 -13.31 17.59
N GLU A 74 -3.67 -13.71 17.00
CA GLU A 74 -2.68 -12.77 16.49
C GLU A 74 -3.21 -11.96 15.29
N ALA A 75 -3.98 -12.60 14.40
CA ALA A 75 -4.66 -11.90 13.31
C ALA A 75 -5.59 -10.80 13.83
N ILE A 76 -6.46 -11.13 14.79
CA ILE A 76 -7.39 -10.17 15.41
C ILE A 76 -6.61 -9.02 16.05
N LYS A 77 -5.58 -9.30 16.87
CA LYS A 77 -4.77 -8.25 17.53
C LYS A 77 -4.13 -7.30 16.53
N GLU A 78 -3.57 -7.80 15.43
CA GLU A 78 -2.95 -6.95 14.42
C GLU A 78 -3.99 -6.13 13.64
N LEU A 79 -5.16 -6.68 13.36
CA LEU A 79 -6.25 -5.96 12.72
C LEU A 79 -6.82 -4.86 13.64
N GLU A 80 -6.94 -5.11 14.94
CA GLU A 80 -7.33 -4.09 15.93
C GLU A 80 -6.31 -2.94 16.02
N ARG A 81 -5.01 -3.26 15.94
CA ARG A 81 -3.92 -2.26 16.00
C ARG A 81 -3.81 -1.40 14.74
N ASN A 82 -4.28 -1.91 13.60
CA ASN A 82 -4.07 -1.27 12.30
C ASN A 82 -5.39 -1.01 11.55
N PRO A 83 -6.29 -0.16 12.10
CA PRO A 83 -7.59 0.10 11.48
C PRO A 83 -7.50 0.74 10.09
N LYS A 84 -6.36 1.35 9.75
CA LYS A 84 -6.10 1.95 8.44
C LYS A 84 -6.16 0.96 7.26
N TYR A 85 -6.09 -0.35 7.51
CA TYR A 85 -6.22 -1.36 6.45
C TYR A 85 -7.62 -1.95 6.32
N HIS A 86 -8.58 -1.61 7.22
CA HIS A 86 -9.89 -2.28 7.24
C HIS A 86 -10.67 -2.13 5.95
N ASP A 87 -10.75 -0.93 5.39
CA ASP A 87 -11.48 -0.68 4.14
C ASP A 87 -10.89 -1.48 2.97
N GLU A 88 -9.56 -1.52 2.88
CA GLU A 88 -8.84 -2.26 1.85
C GLU A 88 -9.05 -3.77 2.01
N ILE A 89 -8.94 -4.28 3.24
CA ILE A 89 -9.15 -5.70 3.53
C ILE A 89 -10.61 -6.09 3.28
N ASN A 90 -11.59 -5.32 3.75
CA ASN A 90 -13.02 -5.61 3.54
C ASN A 90 -13.38 -5.58 2.04
N LYS A 91 -12.76 -4.68 1.26
CA LYS A 91 -12.93 -4.65 -0.20
C LYS A 91 -12.38 -5.91 -0.87
N LEU A 92 -11.15 -6.32 -0.53
CA LEU A 92 -10.47 -7.46 -1.17
C LEU A 92 -11.05 -8.80 -0.69
N ALA A 93 -11.35 -8.91 0.60
CA ALA A 93 -11.97 -10.07 1.22
C ALA A 93 -13.50 -9.88 1.31
N SER A 94 -14.12 -9.64 0.15
CA SER A 94 -15.56 -9.36 0.02
C SER A 94 -16.51 -10.45 0.56
N ALA A 95 -16.03 -11.69 0.72
CA ALA A 95 -16.79 -12.76 1.37
C ALA A 95 -16.84 -12.60 2.90
N HIS A 96 -15.98 -11.75 3.48
CA HIS A 96 -15.76 -11.56 4.91
C HIS A 96 -15.55 -12.88 5.65
N VAL A 97 -14.72 -13.75 5.06
CA VAL A 97 -14.31 -15.03 5.65
C VAL A 97 -12.81 -15.05 5.86
N LEU A 98 -12.40 -15.34 7.10
CA LEU A 98 -11.04 -15.73 7.43
C LEU A 98 -10.89 -17.25 7.30
N THR A 99 -9.90 -17.70 6.55
CA THR A 99 -9.57 -19.12 6.37
C THR A 99 -8.08 -19.37 6.59
N MET A 100 -7.63 -20.62 6.43
CA MET A 100 -6.25 -21.00 6.60
C MET A 100 -5.86 -22.11 5.62
N ASP A 101 -4.74 -21.96 4.92
CA ASP A 101 -4.28 -22.93 3.91
C ASP A 101 -2.74 -22.91 3.75
N VAL A 102 -2.20 -23.87 3.02
CA VAL A 102 -0.78 -23.87 2.64
C VAL A 102 -0.48 -22.81 1.58
N ASP A 103 0.66 -22.14 1.69
CA ASP A 103 1.19 -21.25 0.66
C ASP A 103 1.90 -22.06 -0.42
N GLU A 104 1.15 -22.55 -1.41
CA GLU A 104 1.70 -23.40 -2.49
C GLU A 104 2.69 -22.66 -3.40
N GLU A 105 2.58 -21.33 -3.44
CA GLU A 105 3.42 -20.42 -4.24
C GLU A 105 4.69 -19.98 -3.49
N GLU A 106 4.83 -20.34 -2.21
CA GLU A 106 5.97 -19.95 -1.36
C GLU A 106 6.14 -18.41 -1.35
N THR A 107 5.01 -17.71 -1.35
CA THR A 107 4.89 -16.25 -1.30
C THR A 107 5.52 -15.68 -0.03
N PHE A 108 5.37 -16.38 1.10
CA PHE A 108 5.86 -15.98 2.42
C PHE A 108 6.83 -17.02 2.98
N ASP A 109 7.84 -16.57 3.73
CA ASP A 109 8.89 -17.45 4.28
C ASP A 109 8.35 -18.45 5.32
N ALA A 110 7.56 -17.97 6.28
CA ALA A 110 6.94 -18.81 7.32
C ALA A 110 5.41 -18.85 7.19
N CYS A 111 4.79 -17.67 7.29
CA CYS A 111 3.37 -17.48 7.12
C CYS A 111 3.07 -16.04 6.66
N GLY A 112 1.85 -15.82 6.18
CA GLY A 112 1.38 -14.52 5.69
C GLY A 112 -0.13 -14.45 5.59
N ALA A 113 -0.61 -13.30 5.13
CA ALA A 113 -2.00 -13.07 4.79
C ALA A 113 -2.12 -13.04 3.26
N LYS A 114 -3.05 -13.81 2.69
CA LYS A 114 -3.27 -13.88 1.24
C LYS A 114 -4.75 -13.72 0.95
N PHE A 115 -5.08 -12.99 -0.12
CA PHE A 115 -6.46 -12.85 -0.58
C PHE A 115 -6.73 -13.88 -1.67
N THR A 116 -7.80 -14.64 -1.50
CA THR A 116 -8.20 -15.67 -2.46
C THR A 116 -9.06 -15.06 -3.56
N SER A 117 -9.11 -15.72 -4.73
CA SER A 117 -9.93 -15.24 -5.86
C SER A 117 -11.44 -15.27 -5.57
N ASP A 118 -11.90 -16.07 -4.60
CA ASP A 118 -13.28 -16.09 -4.11
C ASP A 118 -13.55 -15.06 -3.00
N GLY A 119 -12.62 -14.12 -2.79
CA GLY A 119 -12.82 -12.97 -1.90
C GLY A 119 -12.70 -13.31 -0.41
N LYS A 120 -11.87 -14.28 -0.04
CA LYS A 120 -11.57 -14.60 1.37
C LYS A 120 -10.19 -14.08 1.76
N LEU A 121 -9.99 -13.89 3.06
CA LEU A 121 -8.69 -13.66 3.65
C LEU A 121 -8.15 -14.96 4.21
N ALA A 122 -7.01 -15.43 3.71
CA ALA A 122 -6.39 -16.67 4.13
C ALA A 122 -5.12 -16.38 4.96
N ILE A 123 -5.03 -17.00 6.12
CA ILE A 123 -3.77 -17.25 6.81
C ILE A 123 -3.05 -18.33 6.02
N VAL A 124 -1.93 -17.99 5.38
CA VAL A 124 -1.14 -18.96 4.63
C VAL A 124 0.14 -19.31 5.36
N PHE A 125 0.62 -20.54 5.22
CA PHE A 125 1.87 -21.01 5.83
C PHE A 125 2.69 -21.85 4.85
N GLY A 126 4.02 -21.77 4.96
CA GLY A 126 4.92 -22.59 4.15
C GLY A 126 4.78 -24.09 4.47
N ALA A 127 4.94 -24.95 3.46
CA ALA A 127 4.97 -26.39 3.67
C ALA A 127 6.15 -26.74 4.61
N ASN A 128 5.85 -27.29 5.79
CA ASN A 128 6.77 -27.52 6.94
C ASN A 128 7.00 -26.34 7.90
N ARG A 129 6.25 -25.23 7.75
CA ARG A 129 6.31 -24.06 8.66
C ARG A 129 5.05 -23.87 9.49
N LEU A 130 4.08 -24.78 9.38
CA LEU A 130 2.83 -24.71 10.13
C LEU A 130 3.07 -24.62 11.64
N GLY A 131 2.52 -23.59 12.28
CA GLY A 131 2.65 -23.33 13.71
C GLY A 131 3.95 -22.60 14.09
N SER A 132 4.77 -22.19 13.11
CA SER A 132 5.95 -21.35 13.35
C SER A 132 5.60 -19.88 13.18
N ASN A 133 6.12 -19.03 14.07
CA ASN A 133 5.98 -17.57 14.05
C ASN A 133 4.57 -17.09 13.68
N THR A 134 3.53 -17.63 14.31
CA THR A 134 2.15 -17.45 13.85
C THR A 134 1.71 -15.99 13.76
N GLY A 135 2.27 -15.12 14.60
CA GLY A 135 2.01 -13.67 14.55
C GLY A 135 2.56 -12.97 13.31
N ASP A 136 3.55 -13.55 12.63
CA ASP A 136 4.10 -12.99 11.39
C ASP A 136 3.05 -13.00 10.26
N ALA A 137 2.00 -13.83 10.35
CA ALA A 137 0.98 -13.94 9.31
C ALA A 137 0.32 -12.59 8.99
N PHE A 138 0.05 -11.80 10.03
CA PHE A 138 -0.59 -10.48 9.93
C PHE A 138 0.33 -9.33 10.30
N TRP A 139 1.61 -9.60 10.56
CA TRP A 139 2.59 -8.55 10.74
C TRP A 139 2.56 -7.60 9.53
N HIS A 140 2.59 -6.28 9.79
CA HIS A 140 2.32 -5.25 8.77
C HIS A 140 3.00 -5.49 7.41
N LYS A 141 4.25 -5.96 7.37
CA LYS A 141 4.93 -6.25 6.09
C LYS A 141 4.28 -7.37 5.31
N ASN A 142 3.86 -8.44 5.98
CA ASN A 142 3.21 -9.58 5.34
C ASN A 142 1.77 -9.25 4.96
N LEU A 143 1.06 -8.47 5.78
CA LEU A 143 -0.27 -7.97 5.46
C LEU A 143 -0.25 -7.07 4.22
N GLU A 144 0.64 -6.08 4.19
CA GLU A 144 0.81 -5.18 3.03
C GLU A 144 1.23 -5.93 1.77
N LYS A 145 2.15 -6.89 1.89
CA LYS A 145 2.52 -7.78 0.79
C LYS A 145 1.30 -8.54 0.26
N GLY A 146 0.51 -9.14 1.17
CA GLY A 146 -0.73 -9.82 0.84
C GLY A 146 -1.72 -8.95 0.07
N ILE A 147 -1.94 -7.73 0.55
CA ILE A 147 -2.81 -6.74 -0.09
C ILE A 147 -2.28 -6.38 -1.49
N SER A 148 -0.97 -6.14 -1.63
CA SER A 148 -0.36 -5.76 -2.91
C SER A 148 -0.43 -6.85 -3.98
N LEU A 149 -0.50 -8.12 -3.58
CA LEU A 149 -0.63 -9.27 -4.48
C LEU A 149 -2.09 -9.66 -4.75
N ALA A 150 -3.04 -9.07 -4.04
CA ALA A 150 -4.44 -9.40 -4.19
C ALA A 150 -4.95 -8.98 -5.58
N PRO A 151 -5.85 -9.77 -6.20
CA PRO A 151 -6.53 -9.33 -7.42
C PRO A 151 -7.29 -8.02 -7.15
N THR A 152 -6.99 -6.97 -7.92
CA THR A 152 -7.69 -5.69 -7.84
C THR A 152 -8.02 -5.15 -9.23
N THR A 153 -9.09 -4.35 -9.30
CA THR A 153 -9.46 -3.56 -10.48
C THR A 153 -8.97 -2.12 -10.39
N ASP A 154 -8.25 -1.76 -9.31
CA ASP A 154 -7.73 -0.41 -9.12
C ASP A 154 -6.61 -0.13 -10.13
N THR A 155 -6.60 1.10 -10.67
CA THR A 155 -5.56 1.58 -11.58
C THR A 155 -4.20 1.64 -10.89
N LEU A 156 -4.16 2.25 -9.70
CA LEU A 156 -2.96 2.39 -8.89
C LEU A 156 -2.72 1.14 -8.04
N SER A 157 -1.45 0.76 -7.82
CA SER A 157 -1.13 -0.29 -6.85
C SER A 157 -1.51 0.11 -5.42
N PHE A 158 -1.60 -0.88 -4.53
CA PHE A 158 -1.81 -0.63 -3.11
C PHE A 158 -0.76 0.35 -2.53
N TYR A 159 0.52 0.14 -2.86
CA TYR A 159 1.60 1.00 -2.38
C TYR A 159 1.51 2.44 -2.91
N ALA A 160 1.12 2.61 -4.18
CA ALA A 160 0.85 3.94 -4.75
C ALA A 160 -0.29 4.64 -4.01
N ARG A 161 -1.44 3.98 -3.81
CA ARG A 161 -2.57 4.56 -3.07
C ARG A 161 -2.20 4.88 -1.62
N LYS A 162 -1.43 4.00 -0.98
CA LYS A 162 -0.93 4.21 0.38
C LYS A 162 -0.03 5.44 0.45
N GLY A 163 0.97 5.55 -0.43
CA GLY A 163 1.89 6.69 -0.46
C GLY A 163 1.18 8.02 -0.76
N ILE A 164 0.15 8.02 -1.62
CA ILE A 164 -0.67 9.23 -1.84
C ILE A 164 -1.36 9.66 -0.53
N ARG A 165 -2.05 8.73 0.13
CA ARG A 165 -2.78 9.01 1.37
C ARG A 165 -1.88 9.37 2.55
N GLU A 166 -0.75 8.70 2.71
CA GLU A 166 0.14 8.88 3.86
C GLU A 166 1.15 10.01 3.66
N ASP A 167 1.63 10.24 2.42
CA ASP A 167 2.73 11.18 2.16
C ASP A 167 2.31 12.44 1.39
N TYR A 168 1.25 12.41 0.57
CA TYR A 168 0.85 13.56 -0.27
C TYR A 168 -0.33 14.34 0.32
N GLU A 169 -1.44 13.64 0.59
CA GLU A 169 -2.70 14.26 1.04
C GLU A 169 -2.56 15.13 2.30
N PRO A 170 -1.77 14.75 3.33
CA PRO A 170 -1.65 15.56 4.55
C PRO A 170 -1.05 16.94 4.33
N ASP A 171 -0.16 17.09 3.34
CA ASP A 171 0.76 18.21 3.24
C ASP A 171 0.55 19.08 1.99
N ILE A 172 -0.21 18.61 0.99
CA ILE A 172 -0.36 19.34 -0.28
C ILE A 172 -1.02 20.72 -0.10
N ALA A 173 -1.95 20.86 0.85
CA ALA A 173 -2.63 22.12 1.12
C ALA A 173 -1.66 23.21 1.59
N ASP A 174 -0.65 22.84 2.38
CA ASP A 174 0.38 23.76 2.84
C ASP A 174 1.24 24.24 1.67
N VAL A 175 1.57 23.35 0.72
CA VAL A 175 2.31 23.72 -0.51
C VAL A 175 1.49 24.66 -1.38
N GLN A 176 0.18 24.44 -1.52
CA GLN A 176 -0.72 25.36 -2.23
C GLN A 176 -0.77 26.74 -1.55
N SER A 177 -0.83 26.78 -0.21
CA SER A 177 -0.80 28.04 0.54
C SER A 177 0.51 28.78 0.35
N ASP A 178 1.64 28.06 0.40
CA ASP A 178 2.97 28.62 0.17
C ASP A 178 3.06 29.28 -1.22
N LEU A 179 2.58 28.60 -2.27
CA LEU A 179 2.58 29.14 -3.62
C LEU A 179 1.66 30.35 -3.76
N LYS A 180 0.50 30.34 -3.10
CA LYS A 180 -0.41 31.48 -3.07
C LYS A 180 0.24 32.70 -2.41
N ASP A 181 0.96 32.50 -1.31
CA ASP A 181 1.61 33.59 -0.61
C ASP A 181 2.78 34.17 -1.42
N ILE A 182 3.53 33.32 -2.14
CA ILE A 182 4.63 33.75 -3.02
C ILE A 182 4.11 34.55 -4.23
N LEU A 183 3.03 34.08 -4.88
CA LEU A 183 2.57 34.62 -6.17
C LEU A 183 1.37 35.57 -6.07
N HIS A 184 0.78 35.70 -4.88
CA HIS A 184 -0.46 36.46 -4.64
C HIS A 184 -1.62 36.04 -5.56
N LYS A 185 -1.64 34.77 -5.97
CA LYS A 185 -2.62 34.16 -6.88
C LYS A 185 -3.02 32.79 -6.36
N ASP A 186 -4.31 32.43 -6.49
CA ASP A 186 -4.74 31.08 -6.18
C ASP A 186 -4.17 30.09 -7.21
N ILE A 187 -3.44 29.08 -6.73
CA ILE A 187 -2.79 28.06 -7.56
C ILE A 187 -3.41 26.68 -7.30
N THR A 188 -3.85 26.03 -8.37
CA THR A 188 -4.32 24.64 -8.34
C THR A 188 -3.20 23.69 -8.74
N LEU A 189 -2.93 22.67 -7.92
CA LEU A 189 -1.90 21.66 -8.18
C LEU A 189 -2.54 20.37 -8.71
N HIS A 190 -2.06 19.92 -9.86
CA HIS A 190 -2.54 18.73 -10.55
C HIS A 190 -1.45 17.64 -10.58
N PRO A 191 -1.51 16.63 -9.69
CA PRO A 191 -0.47 15.61 -9.56
C PRO A 191 -0.49 14.54 -10.66
N HIS A 192 -1.65 14.32 -11.30
CA HIS A 192 -1.84 13.33 -12.38
C HIS A 192 -1.35 11.92 -12.01
N PHE A 193 -1.73 11.45 -10.82
CA PHE A 193 -1.20 10.21 -10.23
C PHE A 193 -1.36 8.99 -11.14
N GLU A 194 -2.51 8.82 -11.79
CA GLU A 194 -2.78 7.66 -12.65
C GLU A 194 -1.90 7.69 -13.90
N GLU A 195 -1.79 8.84 -14.56
CA GLU A 195 -0.97 9.03 -15.75
C GLU A 195 0.52 8.85 -15.44
N VAL A 196 0.99 9.41 -14.32
CA VAL A 196 2.37 9.27 -13.86
C VAL A 196 2.67 7.81 -13.51
N TYR A 197 1.78 7.15 -12.77
CA TYR A 197 1.93 5.75 -12.39
C TYR A 197 2.04 4.84 -13.62
N GLU A 198 1.13 4.99 -14.59
CA GLU A 198 1.16 4.20 -15.83
C GLU A 198 2.43 4.42 -16.64
N LYS A 199 2.92 5.67 -16.71
CA LYS A 199 4.16 5.99 -17.42
C LYS A 199 5.40 5.39 -16.75
N LEU A 200 5.48 5.47 -15.42
CA LEU A 200 6.59 4.89 -14.65
C LEU A 200 6.56 3.37 -14.71
N LYS A 201 5.39 2.75 -14.55
CA LYS A 201 5.21 1.30 -14.60
C LYS A 201 5.76 0.67 -15.88
N GLN A 202 5.65 1.35 -17.03
CA GLN A 202 6.21 0.85 -18.30
C GLN A 202 7.73 0.67 -18.31
N THR A 203 8.46 1.34 -17.41
CA THR A 203 9.93 1.39 -17.41
C THR A 203 10.58 1.03 -16.06
N LYS A 204 9.80 1.08 -14.99
CA LYS A 204 10.21 0.83 -13.60
C LYS A 204 9.50 -0.36 -12.97
N ASP A 205 8.84 -1.20 -13.77
CA ASP A 205 8.19 -2.41 -13.25
C ASP A 205 9.20 -3.28 -12.47
N GLY A 206 8.77 -3.77 -11.31
CA GLY A 206 9.64 -4.53 -10.40
C GLY A 206 10.61 -3.69 -9.56
N THR A 207 10.56 -2.35 -9.61
CA THR A 207 11.20 -1.48 -8.60
C THR A 207 10.18 -1.00 -7.56
N ASP A 208 10.64 -0.20 -6.59
CA ASP A 208 9.85 0.41 -5.52
C ASP A 208 9.26 1.78 -5.89
N PHE A 209 9.11 2.09 -7.19
CA PHE A 209 8.70 3.43 -7.63
C PHE A 209 7.32 3.83 -7.09
N ASP A 210 6.43 2.85 -6.94
CA ASP A 210 5.05 3.04 -6.53
C ASP A 210 4.93 3.36 -5.04
N GLN A 211 5.85 2.85 -4.20
CA GLN A 211 5.96 3.21 -2.78
C GLN A 211 6.28 4.70 -2.59
N TYR A 212 6.95 5.33 -3.55
CA TYR A 212 7.38 6.72 -3.48
C TYR A 212 6.52 7.69 -4.30
N LEU A 213 5.45 7.22 -4.94
CA LEU A 213 4.64 8.01 -5.86
C LEU A 213 4.11 9.30 -5.21
N GLY A 214 3.45 9.17 -4.06
CA GLY A 214 2.90 10.32 -3.32
C GLY A 214 4.00 11.28 -2.85
N ALA A 215 5.00 10.74 -2.15
CA ALA A 215 6.10 11.52 -1.58
C ALA A 215 6.87 12.32 -2.65
N PHE A 216 7.19 11.70 -3.79
CA PHE A 216 7.99 12.38 -4.82
C PHE A 216 7.19 13.46 -5.54
N ILE A 217 5.91 13.23 -5.87
CA ILE A 217 5.08 14.27 -6.50
C ILE A 217 4.91 15.46 -5.56
N LEU A 218 4.67 15.23 -4.27
CA LEU A 218 4.64 16.31 -3.29
C LEU A 218 5.96 17.09 -3.27
N ASN A 219 7.08 16.38 -3.27
CA ASN A 219 8.39 17.02 -3.27
C ASN A 219 8.66 17.83 -4.55
N TYR A 220 8.16 17.41 -5.71
CA TYR A 220 8.26 18.23 -6.94
C TYR A 220 7.54 19.57 -6.77
N PHE A 221 6.34 19.59 -6.18
CA PHE A 221 5.65 20.85 -5.89
C PHE A 221 6.37 21.69 -4.82
N ARG A 222 6.94 21.05 -3.78
CA ARG A 222 7.80 21.74 -2.80
C ARG A 222 9.05 22.34 -3.45
N GLY A 223 9.66 21.63 -4.40
CA GLY A 223 10.80 22.09 -5.18
C GLY A 223 10.49 23.38 -5.95
N LEU A 224 9.28 23.48 -6.53
CA LEU A 224 8.80 24.72 -7.14
C LEU A 224 8.72 25.86 -6.12
N ALA A 225 8.01 25.68 -5.01
CA ALA A 225 7.88 26.73 -3.99
C ALA A 225 9.24 27.19 -3.44
N SER A 226 10.16 26.24 -3.21
CA SER A 226 11.54 26.50 -2.79
C SER A 226 12.30 27.32 -3.81
N THR A 227 12.23 26.95 -5.08
CA THR A 227 12.89 27.67 -6.18
C THR A 227 12.37 29.09 -6.29
N LEU A 228 11.05 29.30 -6.23
CA LEU A 228 10.44 30.63 -6.33
C LEU A 228 10.88 31.55 -5.18
N LYS A 229 10.86 31.06 -3.94
CA LYS A 229 11.38 31.78 -2.76
C LYS A 229 12.88 32.10 -2.92
N TRP A 230 13.67 31.14 -3.40
CA TRP A 230 15.10 31.37 -3.62
C TRP A 230 15.38 32.44 -4.69
N ARG A 231 14.59 32.43 -5.78
CA ARG A 231 14.64 33.40 -6.88
C ARG A 231 13.97 34.75 -6.57
N LYS A 232 13.43 34.95 -5.36
CA LYS A 232 12.82 36.20 -4.87
C LYS A 232 11.45 36.56 -5.46
N PHE A 233 10.70 35.59 -5.96
CA PHE A 233 9.31 35.81 -6.36
C PHE A 233 8.42 36.25 -5.19
N ASP A 234 8.81 35.96 -3.94
CA ASP A 234 8.07 36.39 -2.74
C ASP A 234 8.26 37.87 -2.37
N SER A 235 9.11 38.60 -3.09
CA SER A 235 9.44 39.99 -2.77
C SER A 235 9.72 40.89 -3.98
N ASP A 236 9.55 40.37 -5.20
CA ASP A 236 9.78 41.10 -6.45
C ASP A 236 8.49 41.07 -7.31
N ASP A 237 7.77 42.19 -7.31
CA ASP A 237 6.50 42.35 -8.01
C ASP A 237 6.62 42.07 -9.52
N MET A 238 7.76 42.38 -10.15
CA MET A 238 7.94 42.14 -11.60
C MET A 238 8.07 40.65 -11.91
N LEU A 239 8.72 39.87 -11.04
CA LEU A 239 8.79 38.42 -11.20
C LEU A 239 7.42 37.76 -10.98
N GLN A 240 6.68 38.23 -9.98
CA GLN A 240 5.32 37.76 -9.73
C GLN A 240 4.40 38.04 -10.93
N GLU A 241 4.42 39.27 -11.45
CA GLU A 241 3.62 39.68 -12.61
C GLU A 241 3.95 38.80 -13.83
N ALA A 242 5.23 38.69 -14.19
CA ALA A 242 5.66 37.93 -15.36
C ALA A 242 5.23 36.45 -15.30
N LEU A 243 5.42 35.78 -14.16
CA LEU A 243 4.98 34.40 -14.02
C LEU A 243 3.46 34.28 -14.00
N ASN A 244 2.75 35.17 -13.29
CA ASN A 244 1.29 35.13 -13.22
C ASN A 244 0.63 35.34 -14.60
N GLU A 245 1.24 36.15 -15.47
CA GLU A 245 0.84 36.31 -16.88
C GLU A 245 1.13 35.04 -17.69
N ALA A 246 2.33 34.46 -17.54
CA ALA A 246 2.73 33.28 -18.28
C ALA A 246 1.90 32.03 -17.91
N MET A 247 1.56 31.85 -16.64
CA MET A 247 0.62 30.83 -16.15
C MET A 247 -0.76 31.42 -15.82
N GLU A 248 -1.39 32.09 -16.80
CA GLU A 248 -2.65 32.81 -16.63
C GLU A 248 -3.77 31.95 -15.99
N LYS A 249 -3.79 30.64 -16.23
CA LYS A 249 -4.81 29.73 -15.67
C LYS A 249 -4.66 29.48 -14.17
N GLY A 250 -3.50 29.78 -13.58
CA GLY A 250 -3.25 29.52 -12.16
C GLY A 250 -3.15 28.01 -11.85
N GLU A 251 -2.65 27.23 -12.79
CA GLU A 251 -2.55 25.78 -12.67
C GLU A 251 -1.09 25.33 -12.78
N VAL A 252 -0.69 24.41 -11.91
CA VAL A 252 0.59 23.71 -12.00
C VAL A 252 0.34 22.22 -12.14
N HIS A 253 0.87 21.62 -13.20
CA HIS A 253 0.66 20.22 -13.54
C HIS A 253 1.97 19.44 -13.41
N PHE A 254 1.93 18.26 -12.81
CA PHE A 254 3.08 17.35 -12.81
C PHE A 254 2.93 16.28 -13.90
N ARG A 255 3.97 16.02 -14.69
CA ARG A 255 3.92 14.97 -15.74
C ARG A 255 5.25 14.27 -15.94
N ILE A 256 5.17 13.05 -16.50
CA ILE A 256 6.34 12.29 -16.96
C ILE A 256 6.39 12.31 -18.49
N LEU A 257 7.51 12.78 -19.05
CA LEU A 257 7.81 12.73 -20.48
C LEU A 257 8.78 11.59 -20.79
N ASP A 258 8.92 11.22 -22.07
CA ASP A 258 9.91 10.21 -22.48
C ASP A 258 11.34 10.68 -22.18
N THR A 259 11.59 11.97 -22.38
CA THR A 259 12.86 12.64 -22.11
C THR A 259 12.61 14.10 -21.72
N VAL A 260 13.51 14.67 -20.93
CA VAL A 260 13.57 16.11 -20.60
C VAL A 260 15.00 16.62 -20.76
N GLU A 261 15.19 17.90 -21.04
CA GLU A 261 16.53 18.49 -21.24
C GLU A 261 17.26 18.66 -19.91
N GLY A 262 16.55 19.13 -18.88
CA GLY A 262 17.11 19.35 -17.55
C GLY A 262 17.67 18.08 -16.89
N SER A 263 18.70 18.20 -16.05
CA SER A 263 19.43 17.05 -15.49
C SER A 263 18.60 16.15 -14.56
N SER A 264 17.59 16.72 -13.90
CA SER A 264 16.67 16.05 -12.96
C SER A 264 15.18 16.24 -13.34
N GLY A 265 14.92 17.14 -14.27
CA GLY A 265 13.61 17.64 -14.63
C GLY A 265 13.71 19.11 -15.06
N GLU A 266 12.59 19.67 -15.48
CA GLU A 266 12.48 21.07 -15.90
C GLU A 266 11.05 21.60 -15.69
N ALA A 267 10.93 22.93 -15.67
CA ALA A 267 9.66 23.62 -15.81
C ALA A 267 9.38 23.95 -17.29
N ALA A 268 8.11 23.93 -17.69
CA ALA A 268 7.67 24.38 -19.01
C ALA A 268 6.34 25.14 -18.89
N ILE A 269 6.09 26.12 -19.76
CA ILE A 269 4.81 26.84 -19.81
C ILE A 269 4.15 26.56 -21.15
N GLU A 270 2.97 25.93 -21.11
CA GLU A 270 2.18 25.57 -22.29
C GLU A 270 0.73 25.99 -22.06
N ASP A 271 0.15 26.74 -23.00
CA ASP A 271 -1.25 27.18 -22.96
C ASP A 271 -1.68 27.80 -21.61
N GLY A 272 -0.83 28.64 -21.01
CA GLY A 272 -1.13 29.29 -19.73
C GLY A 272 -1.05 28.39 -18.49
N ILE A 273 -0.44 27.20 -18.60
CA ILE A 273 -0.23 26.22 -17.52
C ILE A 273 1.26 26.04 -17.28
N LEU A 274 1.67 26.02 -16.01
CA LEU A 274 3.03 25.64 -15.63
C LEU A 274 3.12 24.12 -15.45
N TYR A 275 4.01 23.47 -16.19
CA TYR A 275 4.30 22.05 -16.04
C TYR A 275 5.61 21.86 -15.27
N LEU A 276 5.57 21.01 -14.27
CA LEU A 276 6.76 20.39 -13.68
C LEU A 276 6.91 19.02 -14.34
N GLN A 277 8.00 18.82 -15.07
CA GLN A 277 8.17 17.61 -15.88
C GLN A 277 9.52 16.94 -15.66
N THR A 278 9.49 15.61 -15.59
CA THR A 278 10.70 14.78 -15.53
C THR A 278 10.53 13.57 -16.45
N SER A 279 11.55 12.73 -16.55
CA SER A 279 11.54 11.48 -17.31
C SER A 279 11.73 10.28 -16.38
N PRO A 280 11.34 9.06 -16.79
CA PRO A 280 11.43 7.91 -15.89
C PRO A 280 12.84 7.64 -15.37
N ASP A 281 13.89 7.87 -16.17
CA ASP A 281 15.28 7.71 -15.75
C ASP A 281 15.71 8.72 -14.67
N LYS A 282 15.05 9.88 -14.59
CA LYS A 282 15.32 10.97 -13.64
C LYS A 282 14.34 11.03 -12.47
N TRP A 283 13.34 10.15 -12.44
CA TRP A 283 12.34 10.05 -11.38
C TRP A 283 12.97 10.06 -9.99
N GLY A 284 12.56 11.02 -9.15
CA GLY A 284 13.03 11.13 -7.76
C GLY A 284 14.44 11.72 -7.59
N SER A 285 15.15 12.02 -8.67
CA SER A 285 16.54 12.51 -8.61
C SER A 285 16.56 14.04 -8.51
N ASN A 286 17.26 14.59 -7.51
CA ASN A 286 17.41 16.04 -7.27
C ASN A 286 16.11 16.82 -7.51
N ILE A 287 15.04 16.38 -6.86
CA ILE A 287 13.67 16.91 -7.06
C ILE A 287 13.61 18.44 -6.84
N ASP A 288 14.41 18.97 -5.92
CA ASP A 288 14.45 20.41 -5.62
C ASP A 288 14.88 21.27 -6.83
N ASP A 289 15.56 20.69 -7.81
CA ASP A 289 16.05 21.36 -9.00
C ASP A 289 15.02 21.44 -10.15
N ILE A 290 13.82 20.88 -9.97
CA ILE A 290 12.81 20.70 -11.02
C ILE A 290 12.46 21.97 -11.79
N SER A 291 12.56 23.14 -11.16
CA SER A 291 12.19 24.44 -11.75
C SER A 291 13.37 25.40 -11.86
N ASN A 292 14.61 24.94 -11.84
CA ASN A 292 15.78 25.82 -11.89
C ASN A 292 15.83 26.74 -13.13
N ASN A 293 15.20 26.31 -14.23
CA ASN A 293 15.04 27.04 -15.48
C ASN A 293 13.86 28.02 -15.51
N ILE A 294 13.11 28.21 -14.42
CA ILE A 294 11.90 29.06 -14.39
C ILE A 294 12.15 30.49 -14.91
N MET A 295 13.35 31.03 -14.67
CA MET A 295 13.74 32.37 -15.12
C MET A 295 13.88 32.47 -16.64
N ASP A 296 14.21 31.37 -17.32
CA ASP A 296 14.39 31.35 -18.78
C ASP A 296 13.04 31.28 -19.53
N LEU A 297 11.94 31.09 -18.79
CA LEU A 297 10.57 30.99 -19.31
C LEU A 297 9.81 32.33 -19.29
N LEU A 298 10.37 33.36 -18.65
CA LEU A 298 9.74 34.67 -18.41
C LEU A 298 10.31 35.78 -19.31
#